data_AF-A0A840LLF3-F1
#
_entry.id   AF-A0A840LLF3-F1
#
_cell.length_a   1.000
_cell.length_b   1.000
_cell.length_c   1.000
_cell.angle_alpha   90.00
_cell.angle_beta   90.00
_cell.angle_gamma   90.00
#
_symmetry.space_group_name_H-M   'P 1'
#
loop_
_entity.id
_entity.type
_entity.pdbx_description
1 polymer ?
#
loop_
_entity_poly.entity_id
_entity_poly.type
_entity_poly.pdbx_seq_one_letter_code
_entity_poly.pdbx_strand_id
1 'polypeptide(L)'
;MNTSAPSPHPAAPDADPYQTLFAELSAAVAPLQALHQRAVKVLAPTVQEIVRSASRDTQWIECTLDQLLDHACLPEGLALFETLCRHYWTLDPQTTASYVQAYREMWDADDKNSTEEVAP
;
A
#
# COMPACT_ATOMS: atom_id res chain seq x y z
N MET A 1 37.08 -53.36 26.03
CA MET A 1 35.64 -53.10 25.84
C MET A 1 35.35 -51.75 26.46
N ASN A 2 35.34 -50.67 25.66
CA ASN A 2 35.01 -49.33 26.15
C ASN A 2 33.91 -48.77 25.23
N THR A 3 32.70 -48.72 25.77
CA THR A 3 31.51 -48.09 25.19
C THR A 3 31.56 -46.59 25.46
N SER A 4 31.76 -45.80 24.41
CA SER A 4 31.33 -44.40 24.37
C SER A 4 30.72 -44.15 22.99
N ALA A 5 29.39 -44.22 22.93
CA ALA A 5 28.64 -43.65 21.83
C ALA A 5 28.58 -42.13 22.05
N PRO A 6 29.04 -41.30 21.11
CA PRO A 6 28.68 -39.89 21.11
C PRO A 6 27.21 -39.76 20.71
N SER A 7 26.41 -39.14 21.56
CA SER A 7 25.04 -38.74 21.29
C SER A 7 24.95 -37.96 19.98
N PRO A 8 23.94 -38.20 19.12
CA PRO A 8 23.69 -37.32 17.99
C PRO A 8 23.04 -36.05 18.53
N HIS A 9 23.83 -34.99 18.70
CA HIS A 9 23.28 -33.65 18.68
C HIS A 9 22.87 -33.36 17.23
N PRO A 10 21.60 -33.09 16.92
CA PRO A 10 21.22 -32.67 15.59
C PRO A 10 21.74 -31.25 15.39
N ALA A 11 22.77 -31.12 14.56
CA ALA A 11 23.23 -29.86 14.03
C ALA A 11 22.21 -29.33 13.00
N ALA A 12 21.75 -28.09 13.23
CA ALA A 12 21.06 -27.18 12.31
C ALA A 12 19.61 -27.55 11.89
N PRO A 13 18.73 -26.55 11.64
CA PRO A 13 18.99 -25.54 10.63
C PRO A 13 19.35 -24.16 11.20
N ASP A 14 20.42 -23.59 10.66
CA ASP A 14 20.75 -22.17 10.63
C ASP A 14 19.68 -21.38 9.84
N ALA A 15 18.43 -21.43 10.31
CA ALA A 15 17.41 -20.51 9.83
C ALA A 15 17.73 -19.16 10.49
N ASP A 16 18.22 -18.22 9.67
CA ASP A 16 18.46 -16.85 10.08
C ASP A 16 17.22 -16.35 10.86
N PRO A 17 17.37 -16.00 12.15
CA PRO A 17 16.23 -15.64 13.00
C PRO A 17 15.44 -14.44 12.44
N TYR A 18 16.07 -13.60 11.62
CA TYR A 18 15.40 -12.52 10.91
C TYR A 18 14.51 -13.02 9.79
N GLN A 19 14.88 -14.10 9.09
CA GLN A 19 14.06 -14.72 8.05
C GLN A 19 12.79 -15.34 8.63
N THR A 20 12.91 -16.00 9.78
CA THR A 20 11.75 -16.56 10.50
C THR A 20 10.81 -15.45 10.96
N LEU A 21 11.34 -14.39 11.58
CA LEU A 21 10.55 -13.23 11.99
C LEU A 21 9.85 -12.57 10.79
N PHE A 22 10.57 -12.38 9.68
CA PHE A 22 9.99 -11.81 8.46
C PHE A 22 8.86 -12.67 7.90
N ALA A 23 9.03 -14.00 7.90
CA ALA A 23 7.99 -14.92 7.47
C ALA A 23 6.73 -14.80 8.34
N GLU A 24 6.88 -14.77 9.66
CA GLU A 24 5.76 -14.60 10.60
C GLU A 24 5.05 -13.25 10.43
N LEU A 25 5.81 -12.16 10.30
CA LEU A 25 5.27 -10.82 10.02
C LEU A 25 4.52 -10.79 8.68
N SER A 26 5.11 -11.37 7.63
CA SER A 26 4.46 -11.44 6.31
C SER A 26 3.15 -12.22 6.36
N ALA A 27 3.11 -13.32 7.11
CA ALA A 27 1.90 -14.12 7.31
C ALA A 27 0.82 -13.37 8.10
N ALA A 28 1.22 -12.54 9.08
CA ALA A 28 0.30 -11.70 9.83
C ALA A 28 -0.27 -10.53 9.01
N VAL A 29 0.50 -9.99 8.06
CA VAL A 29 0.10 -8.86 7.20
C VAL A 29 -0.69 -9.31 5.96
N ALA A 30 -0.50 -10.55 5.49
CA ALA A 30 -1.18 -11.08 4.30
C ALA A 30 -2.72 -10.92 4.30
N PRO A 31 -3.46 -11.11 5.41
CA PRO A 31 -4.91 -10.86 5.45
C PRO A 31 -5.27 -9.38 5.22
N LEU A 32 -4.46 -8.44 5.69
CA LEU A 32 -4.67 -7.00 5.46
C LEU A 32 -4.51 -6.68 3.98
N GLN A 33 -3.46 -7.20 3.34
CA GLN A 33 -3.24 -7.06 1.90
C GLN A 33 -4.41 -7.63 1.09
N ALA A 34 -4.92 -8.81 1.48
CA ALA A 34 -6.08 -9.41 0.83
C ALA A 34 -7.35 -8.56 0.97
N LEU A 35 -7.53 -7.87 2.10
CA LEU A 35 -8.64 -6.96 2.34
C LEU A 35 -8.56 -5.73 1.42
N HIS A 36 -7.39 -5.11 1.33
CA HIS A 36 -7.15 -3.99 0.41
C HIS A 36 -7.39 -4.42 -1.05
N GLN A 37 -6.88 -5.58 -1.47
CA GLN A 37 -7.11 -6.10 -2.83
C GLN A 37 -8.60 -6.29 -3.12
N ARG A 38 -9.37 -6.78 -2.15
CA ARG A 38 -10.81 -6.96 -2.30
C ARG A 38 -11.52 -5.62 -2.42
N ALA A 39 -11.15 -4.62 -1.63
CA ALA A 39 -11.73 -3.29 -1.69
C ALA A 39 -11.46 -2.62 -3.05
N VAL A 40 -10.22 -2.69 -3.55
CA VAL A 40 -9.84 -2.19 -4.89
C VAL A 40 -10.68 -2.85 -5.98
N LYS A 41 -10.90 -4.17 -5.91
CA LYS A 41 -11.76 -4.89 -6.88
C LYS A 41 -13.21 -4.43 -6.87
N VAL A 42 -13.73 -4.04 -5.71
CA VAL A 42 -15.10 -3.53 -5.55
C VAL A 42 -15.20 -2.09 -6.08
N LEU A 43 -14.17 -1.27 -5.88
CA LEU A 43 -14.13 0.12 -6.33
C LEU A 43 -13.85 0.26 -7.83
N ALA A 44 -13.11 -0.67 -8.42
CA ALA A 44 -12.77 -0.67 -9.85
C ALA A 44 -13.96 -0.42 -10.80
N PRO A 45 -15.10 -1.16 -10.71
CA PRO A 45 -16.25 -0.88 -11.57
C PRO A 45 -16.86 0.51 -11.34
N THR A 46 -16.84 1.02 -10.10
CA THR A 46 -17.35 2.37 -9.78
C THR A 46 -16.51 3.43 -10.47
N VAL A 47 -15.17 3.32 -10.41
CA VAL A 47 -14.26 4.24 -11.10
C VAL A 47 -14.47 4.20 -12.61
N GLN A 48 -14.59 3.00 -13.17
CA GLN A 48 -14.86 2.83 -14.59
C GLN A 48 -16.19 3.46 -14.99
N GLU A 49 -17.23 3.35 -14.15
CA GLU A 49 -18.53 3.96 -14.43
C GLU A 49 -18.47 5.49 -14.43
N ILE A 50 -17.78 6.07 -13.44
CA ILE A 50 -17.57 7.53 -13.36
C ILE A 50 -16.87 8.06 -14.61
N VAL A 51 -15.78 7.38 -15.02
CA VAL A 51 -14.99 7.77 -16.19
C VAL A 51 -15.79 7.56 -17.49
N ARG A 52 -16.49 6.43 -17.63
CA ARG A 52 -17.28 6.07 -18.82
C ARG A 52 -18.47 7.00 -19.03
N SER A 53 -19.18 7.35 -17.96
CA SER A 53 -20.30 8.28 -17.99
C SER A 53 -19.87 9.74 -18.09
N ALA A 54 -18.56 10.02 -18.00
CA ALA A 54 -17.99 11.34 -17.85
C ALA A 54 -18.70 12.16 -16.77
N SER A 55 -19.03 11.49 -15.66
CA SER A 55 -19.79 12.11 -14.58
C SER A 55 -19.08 13.35 -14.07
N ARG A 56 -19.86 14.38 -13.78
CA ARG A 56 -19.42 15.65 -13.18
C ARG A 56 -19.90 15.79 -11.75
N ASP A 57 -20.38 14.69 -11.17
CA ASP A 57 -20.79 14.65 -9.77
C ASP A 57 -19.55 14.67 -8.88
N THR A 58 -19.15 15.88 -8.52
CA THR A 58 -17.98 16.18 -7.68
C THR A 58 -18.02 15.37 -6.38
N GLN A 59 -19.16 15.30 -5.71
CA GLN A 59 -19.30 14.61 -4.44
C GLN A 59 -19.09 13.10 -4.60
N TRP A 60 -19.61 12.52 -5.68
CA TRP A 60 -19.40 11.10 -5.97
C TRP A 60 -17.94 10.79 -6.31
N ILE A 61 -17.28 11.67 -7.06
CA ILE A 61 -15.86 11.55 -7.42
C ILE A 61 -14.98 11.66 -6.17
N GLU A 62 -15.17 12.69 -5.35
CA GLU A 62 -14.41 12.94 -4.12
C GLU A 62 -14.57 11.78 -3.13
N CYS A 63 -15.81 11.32 -2.89
CA CYS A 63 -16.05 10.16 -2.03
C CYS A 63 -15.38 8.88 -2.55
N THR A 64 -15.27 8.71 -3.87
CA THR A 64 -14.56 7.58 -4.47
C THR A 64 -13.04 7.77 -4.37
N LEU A 65 -12.52 8.98 -4.54
CA LEU A 65 -11.11 9.31 -4.34
C LEU A 65 -10.66 9.06 -2.89
N ASP A 66 -11.44 9.49 -1.90
CA ASP A 66 -11.18 9.24 -0.48
C ASP A 66 -11.06 7.73 -0.21
N GLN A 67 -12.03 6.94 -0.69
CA GLN A 67 -12.00 5.48 -0.53
C GLN A 67 -10.81 4.81 -1.24
N LEU A 68 -10.40 5.33 -2.41
CA LEU A 68 -9.21 4.82 -3.10
C LEU A 68 -7.92 5.19 -2.38
N LEU A 69 -7.87 6.37 -1.75
CA LEU A 69 -6.71 6.84 -1.00
C LEU A 69 -6.38 5.91 0.17
N ASP A 70 -7.41 5.41 0.87
CA ASP A 70 -7.30 4.40 1.93
C ASP A 70 -6.71 3.05 1.45
N HIS A 71 -6.67 2.83 0.14
CA HIS A 71 -6.25 1.58 -0.50
C HIS A 71 -5.11 1.77 -1.51
N ALA A 72 -4.55 2.98 -1.61
CA ALA A 72 -3.51 3.35 -2.56
C ALA A 72 -2.12 2.77 -2.21
N CYS A 73 -2.01 2.05 -1.09
CA CYS A 73 -0.85 1.21 -0.73
C CYS A 73 -0.58 0.10 -1.76
N LEU A 74 -1.62 -0.34 -2.49
CA LEU A 74 -1.49 -1.32 -3.57
C LEU A 74 -1.32 -0.63 -4.91
N PRO A 75 -0.46 -1.16 -5.81
CA PRO A 75 -0.26 -0.59 -7.13
C PRO A 75 -1.55 -0.55 -7.96
N GLU A 76 -2.45 -1.53 -7.78
CA GLU A 76 -3.75 -1.53 -8.44
C GLU A 76 -4.68 -0.43 -7.92
N GLY A 77 -4.63 -0.15 -6.61
CA GLY A 77 -5.39 0.95 -6.00
C GLY A 77 -4.90 2.31 -6.48
N LEU A 78 -3.58 2.49 -6.54
CA LEU A 78 -2.95 3.70 -7.07
C LEU A 78 -3.32 3.95 -8.54
N ALA A 79 -3.30 2.92 -9.39
CA ALA A 79 -3.67 3.06 -10.80
C ALA A 79 -5.13 3.54 -11.00
N LEU A 80 -6.06 3.08 -10.16
CA LEU A 80 -7.44 3.55 -10.17
C LEU A 80 -7.55 4.99 -9.68
N PHE A 81 -6.82 5.33 -8.60
CA PHE A 81 -6.75 6.68 -8.06
C PHE A 81 -6.24 7.68 -9.11
N GLU A 82 -5.11 7.39 -9.76
CA GLU A 82 -4.56 8.24 -10.82
C GLU A 82 -5.52 8.43 -12.00
N THR A 83 -6.24 7.37 -12.37
CA THR A 83 -7.24 7.42 -13.44
C THR A 83 -8.36 8.39 -13.09
N LEU A 84 -8.87 8.30 -11.85
CA LEU A 84 -9.93 9.16 -11.37
C LEU A 84 -9.47 10.61 -11.19
N CYS A 85 -8.25 10.83 -10.67
CA CYS A 85 -7.61 12.15 -10.61
C CYS A 85 -7.49 12.78 -11.99
N ARG A 86 -7.09 12.04 -13.02
CA ARG A 86 -6.96 12.56 -14.39
C ARG A 86 -8.31 12.99 -14.97
N HIS A 87 -9.37 12.25 -14.67
CA HIS A 87 -10.73 12.63 -15.03
C HIS A 87 -11.15 13.90 -14.27
N TYR A 88 -10.95 13.92 -12.95
CA TYR A 88 -11.33 15.04 -12.09
C TYR A 88 -10.53 16.33 -12.36
N TRP A 89 -9.30 16.21 -12.84
CA TRP A 89 -8.46 17.35 -13.23
C TRP A 89 -9.12 18.25 -14.28
N THR A 90 -9.94 17.67 -15.15
CA THR A 90 -10.68 18.43 -16.17
C THR A 90 -11.83 19.28 -15.58
N LEU A 91 -12.27 18.95 -14.37
CA LEU A 91 -13.36 19.59 -13.66
C LEU A 91 -12.82 20.59 -12.63
N ASP A 92 -11.93 20.12 -11.76
CA ASP A 92 -11.29 20.94 -10.73
C ASP A 92 -9.82 20.51 -10.52
N PRO A 93 -8.87 21.19 -11.17
CA PRO A 93 -7.45 20.89 -11.01
C PRO A 93 -6.91 21.28 -9.63
N GLN A 94 -7.51 22.25 -8.94
CA GLN A 94 -7.04 22.69 -7.62
C GLN A 94 -7.34 21.61 -6.59
N THR A 95 -8.59 21.14 -6.56
CA THR A 95 -9.00 20.07 -5.64
C THR A 95 -8.27 18.76 -5.96
N THR A 96 -8.08 18.44 -7.24
CA THR A 96 -7.28 17.28 -7.66
C THR A 96 -5.84 17.37 -7.15
N ALA A 97 -5.20 18.54 -7.20
CA ALA A 97 -3.85 18.72 -6.67
C ALA A 97 -3.79 18.49 -5.15
N SER A 98 -4.82 18.90 -4.40
CA SER A 98 -4.94 18.61 -2.96
C SER A 98 -5.01 17.11 -2.69
N TYR A 99 -5.74 16.34 -3.51
CA TYR A 99 -5.79 14.88 -3.41
C TYR A 99 -4.44 14.21 -3.70
N VAL A 100 -3.73 14.66 -4.72
CA VAL A 100 -2.37 14.16 -5.03
C VAL A 100 -1.41 14.47 -3.88
N GLN A 101 -1.53 15.66 -3.28
CA GLN A 101 -0.73 16.02 -2.10
C GLN A 101 -1.06 15.14 -0.89
N ALA A 102 -2.35 14.88 -0.63
CA ALA A 102 -2.79 13.99 0.45
C ALA A 102 -2.25 12.56 0.26
N TYR A 103 -2.21 12.05 -0.98
CA TYR A 103 -1.55 10.79 -1.29
C TYR A 103 -0.08 10.81 -0.92
N ARG A 104 0.64 11.87 -1.29
CA ARG A 104 2.07 11.97 -0.97
C ARG A 104 2.34 12.03 0.53
N GLU A 105 1.52 12.77 1.27
CA GLU A 105 1.66 12.87 2.72
C GLU A 105 1.38 11.54 3.43
N MET A 106 0.45 10.74 2.90
CA MET A 106 0.06 9.46 3.50
C MET A 106 0.98 8.29 3.09
N TRP A 107 1.51 8.29 1.85
CA TRP A 107 2.19 7.12 1.27
C TRP A 107 3.61 7.39 0.72
N ASP A 108 3.93 8.62 0.31
CA ASP A 108 5.18 9.00 -0.40
C ASP A 108 6.13 9.83 0.49
N ALA A 109 5.84 9.98 1.79
CA ALA A 109 6.51 10.93 2.68
C ALA A 109 7.89 10.48 3.21
N ASP A 110 8.55 9.52 2.54
CA ASP A 110 9.87 9.00 2.97
C ASP A 110 11.04 9.96 2.66
N ASP A 111 10.84 10.96 1.79
CA ASP A 111 11.93 11.83 1.31
C ASP A 111 12.38 12.93 2.29
N LYS A 112 11.81 13.05 3.50
CA LYS A 112 12.08 14.19 4.41
C LYS A 112 13.01 13.92 5.59
N ASN A 113 13.61 12.73 5.74
CA ASN A 113 14.52 12.44 6.86
C ASN A 113 16.03 12.54 6.54
N SER A 114 16.42 13.20 5.45
CA SER A 114 17.84 13.33 5.08
C SER A 114 18.36 14.77 5.15
N THR A 115 18.05 15.56 6.18
CA THR A 115 18.77 16.84 6.43
C THR A 115 18.67 17.36 7.87
N GLU A 116 18.77 16.51 8.89
CA GLU A 116 19.17 17.01 10.22
C GLU A 116 20.70 16.95 10.28
N GLU A 117 21.36 17.94 9.66
CA GLU A 117 22.79 18.21 9.86
C GLU A 117 23.00 18.52 11.34
N VAL A 118 23.79 17.67 12.00
CA VAL A 118 24.36 17.94 13.33
C VAL A 118 25.22 19.20 13.21
N ALA A 119 24.67 20.34 13.62
CA ALA A 119 25.43 21.57 13.78
C ALA A 119 26.38 21.45 15.00
N PRO A 120 27.61 21.97 14.89
CA PRO A 120 28.74 21.68 15.79
C PRO A 120 28.63 22.26 17.21
#